data_AF-A0A5E7B3L6-F1
#
_entry.id   AF-A0A5E7B3L6-F1
#
_cell.length_a   1.000
_cell.length_b   1.000
_cell.length_c   1.000
_cell.angle_alpha   90.00
_cell.angle_beta   90.00
_cell.angle_gamma   90.00
#
_symmetry.space_group_name_H-M   'P 1'
#
loop_
_entity.id
_entity.type
_entity.pdbx_description
1 polymer ?
#
loop_
_entity_poly.entity_id
_entity_poly.type
_entity_poly.pdbx_seq_one_letter_code
_entity_poly.pdbx_strand_id
1 'polypeptide(L)'
;MSLLQMHSAYLKNNKRDLEIRKTVSLEALKAMDPASSINKSWDGEGGVKQTLETTGTCEFELTQKMFDDDYKDQNHYLRRIKTISVTLPVTVGPYQDICAVLSQSYSKVEMSATQGTAKENLRASQQIALSHGVDDNGQFQLNFQDERYLPFEYTGAISSWSLTFTSPGTQMAMIKSLTDIIVHISYTARREGGAL
;
A
#
# COMPACT_ATOMS: atom_id res chain seq x y z
N MET A 1 -0.31 -11.61 37.43
CA MET A 1 0.89 -12.24 36.82
C MET A 1 0.96 -12.08 35.29
N SER A 2 -0.16 -12.11 34.56
CA SER A 2 -0.16 -12.08 33.08
C SER A 2 0.38 -10.77 32.46
N LEU A 3 0.13 -9.60 33.06
CA LEU A 3 0.64 -8.31 32.54
C LEU A 3 2.18 -8.20 32.66
N LEU A 4 2.75 -8.72 33.74
CA LEU A 4 4.21 -8.72 33.94
C LEU A 4 4.90 -9.65 32.92
N GLN A 5 4.27 -10.79 32.62
CA GLN A 5 4.72 -11.70 31.56
C GLN A 5 4.64 -11.04 30.18
N MET A 6 3.54 -10.33 29.88
CA MET A 6 3.38 -9.57 28.64
C MET A 6 4.46 -8.49 28.50
N HIS A 7 4.72 -7.72 29.56
CA HIS A 7 5.77 -6.69 29.56
C HIS A 7 7.17 -7.28 29.37
N SER A 8 7.49 -8.38 30.07
CA SER A 8 8.76 -9.09 29.88
C SER A 8 8.93 -9.61 28.45
N ALA A 9 7.86 -10.18 27.86
CA ALA A 9 7.87 -10.66 26.49
C ALA A 9 8.03 -9.52 25.47
N TYR A 10 7.43 -8.35 25.73
CA TYR A 10 7.60 -7.16 24.92
C TYR A 10 9.06 -6.70 24.93
N LEU A 11 9.67 -6.53 26.11
CA LEU A 11 11.08 -6.11 26.22
C LEU A 11 12.06 -7.06 25.51
N LYS A 12 11.78 -8.37 25.50
CA LYS A 12 12.64 -9.37 24.83
C LYS A 12 12.50 -9.38 23.31
N ASN A 13 11.30 -9.10 22.79
CA ASN A 13 10.98 -9.24 21.37
C ASN A 13 10.86 -7.90 20.62
N ASN A 14 10.84 -6.79 21.36
CA ASN A 14 10.86 -5.45 20.81
C ASN A 14 12.28 -5.11 20.34
N LYS A 15 12.58 -5.56 19.12
CA LYS A 15 13.83 -5.29 18.42
C LYS A 15 13.53 -4.37 17.25
N ARG A 16 14.56 -3.73 16.74
CA ARG A 16 14.42 -2.90 15.54
C ARG A 16 14.13 -3.80 14.34
N ASP A 17 13.03 -3.54 13.67
CA ASP A 17 12.70 -4.18 12.40
C ASP A 17 13.39 -3.41 11.24
N LEU A 18 13.56 -4.05 10.08
CA LEU A 18 14.08 -3.39 8.89
C LEU A 18 13.02 -2.44 8.33
N GLU A 19 13.34 -1.14 8.27
CA GLU A 19 12.47 -0.12 7.69
C GLU A 19 12.77 0.02 6.20
N ILE A 20 11.77 -0.22 5.36
CA ILE A 20 11.90 -0.28 3.90
C ILE A 20 10.85 0.62 3.26
N ARG A 21 11.24 1.33 2.19
CA ARG A 21 10.32 2.09 1.34
C ARG A 21 10.33 1.51 -0.08
N LYS A 22 9.15 1.09 -0.55
CA LYS A 22 8.93 0.64 -1.93
C LYS A 22 8.04 1.66 -2.64
N THR A 23 8.44 2.06 -3.83
CA THR A 23 7.62 2.91 -4.71
C THR A 23 7.12 2.05 -5.86
N VAL A 24 5.82 2.08 -6.09
CA VAL A 24 5.14 1.24 -7.07
C VAL A 24 4.37 2.13 -8.02
N SER A 25 4.71 2.08 -9.29
CA SER A 25 3.98 2.71 -10.38
C SER A 25 2.94 1.72 -10.91
N LEU A 26 1.70 2.18 -11.11
CA LEU A 26 0.65 1.34 -11.68
C LEU A 26 0.93 1.00 -13.16
N GLU A 27 1.63 1.86 -13.88
CA GLU A 27 2.10 1.55 -15.24
C GLU A 27 3.07 0.38 -15.28
N ALA A 28 4.08 0.38 -14.39
CA ALA A 28 5.07 -0.69 -14.33
C ALA A 28 4.58 -1.95 -13.60
N LEU A 29 3.44 -1.88 -12.92
CA LEU A 29 2.95 -2.92 -12.00
C LEU A 29 2.77 -4.28 -12.68
N LYS A 30 2.19 -4.29 -13.88
CA LYS A 30 1.97 -5.53 -14.64
C LYS A 30 3.28 -6.21 -15.08
N ALA A 31 4.33 -5.42 -15.33
CA ALA A 31 5.62 -5.96 -15.71
C ALA A 31 6.35 -6.61 -14.51
N MET A 32 6.10 -6.14 -13.28
CA MET A 32 6.68 -6.72 -12.07
C MET A 32 6.11 -8.12 -11.77
N ASP A 33 4.82 -8.33 -12.03
CA ASP A 33 4.20 -9.65 -11.91
C ASP A 33 3.21 -9.92 -13.07
N PRO A 34 3.69 -10.51 -14.18
CA PRO A 34 2.85 -10.82 -15.32
C PRO A 34 1.74 -11.85 -15.01
N ALA A 35 1.91 -12.65 -13.96
CA ALA A 35 0.99 -13.72 -13.58
C ALA A 35 -0.22 -13.22 -12.78
N SER A 36 -0.15 -12.01 -12.21
CA SER A 36 -1.28 -11.38 -11.52
C SER A 36 -2.47 -11.22 -12.46
N SER A 37 -3.66 -11.65 -12.04
CA SER A 37 -4.91 -11.47 -12.80
C SER A 37 -5.58 -10.13 -12.54
N ILE A 38 -5.33 -9.53 -11.37
CA ILE A 38 -5.92 -8.24 -10.96
C ILE A 38 -5.16 -7.08 -11.61
N ASN A 39 -3.84 -7.17 -11.69
CA ASN A 39 -3.03 -6.10 -12.26
C ASN A 39 -3.23 -6.06 -13.78
N LYS A 40 -3.61 -4.88 -14.26
CA LYS A 40 -3.87 -4.59 -15.68
C LYS A 40 -2.79 -3.66 -16.22
N SER A 41 -2.64 -3.65 -17.53
CA SER A 41 -1.81 -2.65 -18.22
C SER A 41 -2.40 -1.25 -18.02
N TRP A 42 -1.54 -0.24 -18.02
CA TRP A 42 -1.97 1.16 -17.93
C TRP A 42 -2.89 1.56 -19.07
N ASP A 43 -2.38 1.39 -20.30
CA ASP A 43 -3.07 1.62 -21.55
C ASP A 43 -3.64 0.31 -22.14
N GLY A 44 -4.55 0.47 -23.09
CA GLY A 44 -5.17 -0.63 -23.84
C GLY A 44 -6.64 -0.90 -23.48
N GLU A 45 -7.28 -1.78 -24.23
CA GLU A 45 -8.68 -2.16 -24.01
C GLU A 45 -8.83 -2.88 -22.66
N GLY A 46 -9.61 -2.28 -21.76
CA GLY A 46 -9.77 -2.72 -20.38
C GLY A 46 -8.63 -2.33 -19.43
N GLY A 47 -7.68 -1.50 -19.87
CA GLY A 47 -6.57 -0.99 -19.06
C GLY A 47 -7.01 -0.06 -17.94
N VAL A 48 -6.09 0.22 -17.01
CA VAL A 48 -6.34 1.05 -15.81
C VAL A 48 -6.92 2.41 -16.19
N LYS A 49 -6.36 3.07 -17.20
CA LYS A 49 -6.81 4.40 -17.64
C LYS A 49 -8.24 4.38 -18.15
N GLN A 50 -8.61 3.39 -18.96
CA GLN A 50 -9.97 3.27 -19.49
C GLN A 50 -10.99 2.98 -18.38
N THR A 51 -10.64 2.15 -17.40
CA THR A 51 -11.53 1.88 -16.25
C THR A 51 -11.71 3.11 -15.37
N LEU A 52 -10.66 3.92 -15.19
CA LEU A 52 -10.75 5.19 -14.48
C LEU A 52 -11.64 6.20 -15.20
N GLU A 53 -11.55 6.31 -16.52
CA GLU A 53 -12.42 7.21 -17.31
C GLU A 53 -13.88 6.75 -17.35
N THR A 54 -14.14 5.44 -17.34
CA THR A 54 -15.52 4.90 -17.47
C THR A 54 -16.22 4.80 -16.11
N THR A 55 -15.55 4.22 -15.13
CA THR A 55 -16.14 3.87 -13.83
C THR A 55 -15.63 4.77 -12.70
N GLY A 56 -14.47 5.41 -12.87
CA GLY A 56 -13.82 6.20 -11.82
C GLY A 56 -13.07 5.34 -10.80
N THR A 57 -12.90 4.04 -11.06
CA THR A 57 -12.28 3.10 -10.13
C THR A 57 -11.10 2.38 -10.76
N CYS A 58 -10.11 2.07 -9.94
CA CYS A 58 -8.95 1.25 -10.28
C CYS A 58 -8.68 0.26 -9.16
N GLU A 59 -8.46 -0.99 -9.51
CA GLU A 59 -8.06 -2.05 -8.59
C GLU A 59 -6.65 -2.52 -8.92
N PHE A 60 -5.86 -2.78 -7.90
CA PHE A 60 -4.50 -3.28 -8.05
C PHE A 60 -4.11 -4.12 -6.85
N GLU A 61 -3.12 -4.99 -7.03
CA GLU A 61 -2.58 -5.82 -5.96
C GLU A 61 -1.05 -5.77 -5.91
N LEU A 62 -0.54 -5.92 -4.70
CA LEU A 62 0.87 -6.02 -4.39
C LEU A 62 1.15 -7.46 -4.02
N THR A 63 1.73 -8.19 -4.96
CA THR A 63 1.95 -9.62 -4.80
C THR A 63 3.20 -9.89 -4.00
N GLN A 64 3.28 -11.09 -3.44
CA GLN A 64 4.44 -11.53 -2.68
C GLN A 64 5.72 -11.52 -3.52
N LYS A 65 5.62 -11.90 -4.79
CA LYS A 65 6.71 -11.90 -5.75
C LYS A 65 7.39 -10.52 -5.85
N MET A 66 6.61 -9.45 -5.88
CA MET A 66 7.13 -8.07 -5.99
C MET A 66 8.02 -7.67 -4.81
N PHE A 67 7.77 -8.21 -3.60
CA PHE A 67 8.59 -7.94 -2.42
C PHE A 67 9.74 -8.93 -2.26
N ASP A 68 9.57 -10.16 -2.73
CA ASP A 68 10.62 -11.18 -2.72
C ASP A 68 11.72 -10.86 -3.74
N ASP A 69 11.35 -10.34 -4.91
CA ASP A 69 12.30 -9.97 -5.97
C ASP A 69 13.18 -8.77 -5.56
N ASP A 70 12.65 -7.79 -4.81
CA ASP A 70 13.43 -6.62 -4.32
C ASP A 70 14.59 -7.02 -3.39
N TYR A 71 14.36 -8.03 -2.54
CA TYR A 71 15.32 -8.50 -1.53
C TYR A 71 15.56 -10.00 -1.69
N LYS A 72 15.87 -10.39 -2.92
CA LYS A 72 16.19 -11.77 -3.26
C LYS A 72 17.27 -12.33 -2.33
N ASP A 73 17.12 -13.59 -1.94
CA ASP A 73 18.03 -14.34 -1.07
C ASP A 73 18.11 -13.86 0.39
N GLN A 74 17.33 -12.85 0.80
CA GLN A 74 17.30 -12.39 2.20
C GLN A 74 16.17 -13.00 3.04
N ASN A 75 15.20 -13.69 2.43
CA ASN A 75 14.06 -14.33 3.11
C ASN A 75 13.40 -13.41 4.15
N HIS A 76 12.98 -12.22 3.70
CA HIS A 76 12.25 -11.29 4.56
C HIS A 76 10.85 -11.82 4.87
N TYR A 77 10.45 -11.75 6.13
CA TYR A 77 9.13 -12.13 6.62
C TYR A 77 8.57 -11.05 7.53
N LEU A 78 7.34 -11.24 8.01
CA LEU A 78 6.63 -10.28 8.86
C LEU A 78 6.54 -8.88 8.23
N ARG A 79 6.25 -8.81 6.93
CA ARG A 79 6.14 -7.56 6.18
C ARG A 79 4.85 -6.83 6.57
N ARG A 80 5.00 -5.77 7.36
CA ARG A 80 3.88 -4.98 7.90
C ARG A 80 3.98 -3.54 7.45
N ILE A 81 2.90 -3.00 6.91
CA ILE A 81 2.84 -1.60 6.48
C ILE A 81 2.96 -0.70 7.70
N LYS A 82 3.80 0.34 7.58
CA LYS A 82 3.89 1.44 8.53
C LYS A 82 3.07 2.63 8.04
N THR A 83 3.24 3.00 6.76
CA THR A 83 2.46 4.05 6.09
C THR A 83 2.29 3.74 4.62
N ILE A 84 1.24 4.29 4.02
CA ILE A 84 1.08 4.38 2.58
C ILE A 84 0.82 5.84 2.21
N SER A 85 1.36 6.27 1.08
CA SER A 85 1.04 7.55 0.47
C SER A 85 0.91 7.39 -1.04
N VAL A 86 0.11 8.26 -1.65
CA VAL A 86 -0.19 8.22 -3.08
C VAL A 86 0.21 9.54 -3.72
N THR A 87 0.88 9.43 -4.85
CA THR A 87 1.23 10.55 -5.72
C THR A 87 0.56 10.35 -7.07
N LEU A 88 -0.17 11.37 -7.51
CA LEU A 88 -0.92 11.44 -8.75
C LEU A 88 -0.28 12.51 -9.63
N PRO A 89 0.66 12.15 -10.53
CA PRO A 89 1.20 13.07 -11.53
C PRO A 89 0.08 13.50 -12.49
N VAL A 90 -0.51 14.66 -12.22
CA VAL A 90 -1.70 15.14 -12.93
C VAL A 90 -1.67 16.65 -13.06
N THR A 91 -2.27 17.17 -14.13
CA THR A 91 -2.38 18.62 -14.34
C THR A 91 -3.63 19.11 -13.61
N VAL A 92 -3.47 19.59 -12.38
CA VAL A 92 -4.55 20.23 -11.61
C VAL A 92 -4.68 21.70 -11.96
N GLY A 93 -5.92 22.18 -12.06
CA GLY A 93 -6.21 23.61 -12.20
C GLY A 93 -5.93 24.39 -10.91
N PRO A 94 -5.87 25.73 -10.97
CA PRO A 94 -5.71 26.55 -9.77
C PRO A 94 -6.83 26.29 -8.76
N TYR A 95 -6.47 26.03 -7.50
CA TYR A 95 -7.42 25.76 -6.41
C TYR A 95 -8.39 24.60 -6.67
N GLN A 96 -7.96 23.62 -7.46
CA GLN A 96 -8.71 22.40 -7.71
C GLN A 96 -8.23 21.28 -6.78
N ASP A 97 -9.14 20.77 -5.96
CA ASP A 97 -8.86 19.62 -5.10
C ASP A 97 -9.00 18.31 -5.87
N ILE A 98 -8.30 17.28 -5.39
CA ILE A 98 -8.47 15.90 -5.81
C ILE A 98 -9.44 15.25 -4.82
N CYS A 99 -10.43 14.51 -5.30
CA CYS A 99 -11.37 13.79 -4.45
C CYS A 99 -11.34 12.31 -4.81
N ALA A 100 -10.47 11.57 -4.14
CA ALA A 100 -10.34 10.12 -4.30
C ALA A 100 -10.29 9.41 -2.94
N VAL A 101 -10.66 8.14 -2.93
CA VAL A 101 -10.62 7.27 -1.75
C VAL A 101 -9.81 6.04 -2.08
N LEU A 102 -8.76 5.79 -1.30
CA LEU A 102 -7.98 4.56 -1.37
C LEU A 102 -8.47 3.61 -0.27
N SER A 103 -8.80 2.38 -0.65
CA SER A 103 -9.30 1.35 0.24
C SER A 103 -8.46 0.08 0.14
N GLN A 104 -8.23 -0.57 1.29
CA GLN A 104 -7.57 -1.88 1.35
C GLN A 104 -8.63 -2.97 1.47
N SER A 105 -8.77 -3.78 0.43
CA SER A 105 -9.75 -4.87 0.39
C SER A 105 -9.21 -6.15 1.03
N TYR A 106 -7.92 -6.42 0.86
CA TYR A 106 -7.27 -7.62 1.39
C TYR A 106 -5.85 -7.31 1.87
N SER A 107 -5.40 -7.99 2.92
CA SER A 107 -3.99 -7.96 3.33
C SER A 107 -3.53 -9.27 3.96
N LYS A 108 -2.26 -9.61 3.76
CA LYS A 108 -1.62 -10.84 4.24
C LYS A 108 -0.24 -10.55 4.85
N VAL A 109 0.00 -11.07 6.05
CA VAL A 109 1.31 -11.06 6.72
C VAL A 109 1.80 -12.49 6.90
N GLU A 110 2.93 -12.82 6.29
CA GLU A 110 3.64 -14.08 6.59
C GLU A 110 4.36 -13.96 7.93
N MET A 111 4.01 -14.80 8.90
CA MET A 111 4.54 -14.73 10.27
C MET A 111 5.92 -15.40 10.41
N SER A 112 6.32 -16.21 9.44
CA SER A 112 7.57 -16.96 9.39
C SER A 112 8.26 -16.79 8.04
N ALA A 113 9.56 -17.09 8.00
CA ALA A 113 10.34 -17.12 6.76
C ALA A 113 9.85 -18.22 5.80
N THR A 114 9.39 -19.35 6.33
CA THR A 114 8.68 -20.38 5.55
C THR A 114 7.24 -19.93 5.29
N GLN A 115 6.82 -20.01 4.04
CA GLN A 115 5.44 -19.74 3.63
C GLN A 115 4.47 -20.73 4.30
N GLY A 116 3.28 -20.25 4.67
CA GLY A 116 2.18 -21.10 5.14
C GLY A 116 1.66 -20.77 6.54
N THR A 117 2.38 -19.93 7.30
CA THR A 117 1.85 -19.35 8.55
C THR A 117 1.48 -17.89 8.32
N ALA A 118 0.41 -17.68 7.55
CA ALA A 118 -0.06 -16.34 7.22
C ALA A 118 -1.17 -15.89 8.19
N LYS A 119 -1.16 -14.59 8.52
CA LYS A 119 -2.32 -13.91 9.11
C LYS A 119 -2.90 -12.96 8.08
N GLU A 120 -4.19 -13.11 7.82
CA GLU A 120 -4.91 -12.35 6.83
C GLU A 120 -5.85 -11.35 7.50
N ASN A 121 -6.05 -10.19 6.88
CA ASN A 121 -7.11 -9.23 7.20
C ASN A 121 -7.16 -8.82 8.68
N LEU A 122 -5.99 -8.67 9.31
CA LEU A 122 -5.85 -8.27 10.72
C LEU A 122 -6.55 -6.93 11.03
N ARG A 123 -6.74 -6.08 10.01
CA ARG A 123 -7.58 -4.86 10.06
C ARG A 123 -8.21 -4.61 8.68
N ALA A 124 -9.27 -5.37 8.37
CA ALA A 124 -9.94 -5.28 7.08
C ALA A 124 -10.61 -3.92 6.82
N SER A 125 -10.78 -3.59 5.55
CA SER A 125 -11.65 -2.52 5.05
C SER A 125 -11.31 -1.11 5.53
N GLN A 126 -10.03 -0.83 5.81
CA GLN A 126 -9.58 0.53 6.06
C GLN A 126 -9.59 1.36 4.78
N GLN A 127 -9.79 2.67 4.93
CA GLN A 127 -9.85 3.61 3.82
C GLN A 127 -9.20 4.95 4.22
N ILE A 128 -8.63 5.64 3.24
CA ILE A 128 -8.17 7.03 3.35
C ILE A 128 -8.76 7.87 2.22
N ALA A 129 -9.00 9.15 2.50
CA ALA A 129 -9.35 10.13 1.49
C ALA A 129 -8.09 10.86 1.02
N LEU A 130 -7.96 11.06 -0.28
CA LEU A 130 -6.89 11.80 -0.93
C LEU A 130 -7.44 13.14 -1.39
N SER A 131 -6.70 14.21 -1.12
CA SER A 131 -7.10 15.62 -1.32
C SER A 131 -6.06 16.44 -2.10
N HIS A 132 -4.77 16.18 -1.90
CA HIS A 132 -3.68 16.99 -2.47
C HIS A 132 -2.98 16.28 -3.65
N GLY A 133 -2.98 14.95 -3.64
CA GLY A 133 -2.42 14.11 -4.71
C GLY A 133 -0.91 14.10 -4.86
N VAL A 134 -0.14 14.68 -3.94
CA VAL A 134 1.33 14.54 -3.89
C VAL A 134 1.72 14.04 -2.51
N ASP A 135 2.32 12.84 -2.46
CA ASP A 135 2.68 12.15 -1.21
C ASP A 135 1.54 12.14 -0.16
N ASP A 136 0.31 11.95 -0.64
CA ASP A 136 -0.89 12.08 0.19
C ASP A 136 -1.18 10.77 0.91
N ASN A 137 -1.17 10.81 2.25
CA ASN A 137 -1.41 9.68 3.15
C ASN A 137 -2.79 9.73 3.84
N GLY A 138 -3.66 10.67 3.43
CA GLY A 138 -4.98 10.90 4.03
C GLY A 138 -4.96 11.50 5.43
N GLN A 139 -3.83 12.07 5.85
CA GLN A 139 -3.71 12.88 7.05
C GLN A 139 -3.28 14.29 6.68
N PHE A 140 -3.66 15.28 7.48
CA PHE A 140 -3.17 16.65 7.29
C PHE A 140 -1.66 16.78 7.55
N GLN A 141 -1.14 15.98 8.48
CA GLN A 141 0.28 15.89 8.77
C GLN A 141 0.62 14.46 9.21
N LEU A 142 1.64 13.87 8.59
CA LEU A 142 2.16 12.58 9.00
C LEU A 142 2.95 12.72 10.31
N ASN A 143 2.44 12.13 11.39
CA ASN A 143 3.10 12.11 12.69
C ASN A 143 3.34 10.68 13.19
N PHE A 144 4.59 10.24 13.19
CA PHE A 144 4.98 8.90 13.69
C PHE A 144 4.90 8.75 15.21
N GLN A 145 4.73 9.85 15.95
CA GLN A 145 4.59 9.88 17.41
C GLN A 145 3.13 10.01 17.85
N ASP A 146 2.15 9.89 16.93
CA ASP A 146 0.74 9.83 17.32
C ASP A 146 0.49 8.59 18.20
N GLU A 147 -0.33 8.75 19.23
CA GLU A 147 -0.73 7.66 20.14
C GLU A 147 -1.66 6.65 19.45
N ARG A 148 -2.28 7.05 18.34
CA ARG A 148 -3.12 6.21 17.51
C ARG A 148 -2.33 5.61 16.36
N TYR A 149 -2.79 4.45 15.90
CA TYR A 149 -2.23 3.84 14.70
C TYR A 149 -2.46 4.73 13.48
N LEU A 150 -1.46 4.79 12.62
CA LEU A 150 -1.57 5.40 11.30
C LEU A 150 -2.51 4.57 10.42
N PRO A 151 -3.12 5.17 9.37
CA PRO A 151 -3.89 4.42 8.39
C PRO A 151 -3.07 3.26 7.81
N PHE A 152 -3.68 2.07 7.76
CA PHE A 152 -3.08 0.81 7.30
C PHE A 152 -1.88 0.32 8.11
N GLU A 153 -1.60 0.91 9.27
CA GLU A 153 -0.49 0.46 10.09
C GLU A 153 -0.73 -0.96 10.62
N TYR A 154 0.31 -1.78 10.52
CA TYR A 154 0.34 -3.20 10.86
C TYR A 154 -0.49 -4.12 9.96
N THR A 155 -1.05 -3.61 8.87
CA THR A 155 -1.63 -4.49 7.83
C THR A 155 -0.52 -5.13 7.01
N GLY A 156 -0.86 -6.18 6.27
CA GLY A 156 0.10 -6.89 5.42
C GLY A 156 0.56 -6.07 4.23
N ALA A 157 1.87 -6.13 3.95
CA ALA A 157 2.42 -5.53 2.73
C ALA A 157 1.86 -6.19 1.46
N ILE A 158 1.67 -7.52 1.50
CA ILE A 158 0.95 -8.25 0.46
C ILE A 158 -0.52 -7.90 0.59
N SER A 159 -1.08 -7.22 -0.39
CA SER A 159 -2.38 -6.58 -0.24
C SER A 159 -3.05 -6.26 -1.56
N SER A 160 -4.37 -6.15 -1.52
CA SER A 160 -5.20 -5.72 -2.65
C SER A 160 -5.88 -4.40 -2.30
N TRP A 161 -5.92 -3.51 -3.28
CA TRP A 161 -6.32 -2.12 -3.12
C TRP A 161 -7.33 -1.71 -4.18
N SER A 162 -8.21 -0.78 -3.81
CA SER A 162 -9.11 -0.11 -4.73
C SER A 162 -9.04 1.39 -4.52
N LEU A 163 -8.72 2.11 -5.59
CA LEU A 163 -8.71 3.56 -5.66
C LEU A 163 -9.95 4.02 -6.42
N THR A 164 -10.80 4.83 -5.77
CA THR A 164 -12.06 5.32 -6.32
C THR A 164 -12.08 6.84 -6.32
N PHE A 165 -12.30 7.46 -7.48
CA PHE A 165 -12.61 8.89 -7.58
C PHE A 165 -14.09 9.11 -7.28
N THR A 166 -14.42 9.85 -6.22
CA THR A 166 -15.81 9.98 -5.72
C THR A 166 -16.71 10.81 -6.65
N SER A 167 -16.11 11.68 -7.47
CA SER A 167 -16.84 12.51 -8.42
C SER A 167 -16.12 12.51 -9.78
N PRO A 168 -16.22 11.41 -10.54
CA PRO A 168 -15.48 11.26 -11.79
C PRO A 168 -15.94 12.27 -12.85
N GLY A 169 -17.22 12.68 -12.85
CA GLY A 169 -17.74 13.65 -13.80
C GLY A 169 -17.10 15.04 -13.70
N THR A 170 -16.88 15.54 -12.48
CA THR A 170 -16.24 16.85 -12.25
C THR A 170 -14.72 16.79 -12.39
N GLN A 171 -14.12 15.63 -12.12
CA GLN A 171 -12.68 15.40 -12.17
C GLN A 171 -12.22 14.77 -13.49
N MET A 172 -13.10 14.65 -14.50
CA MET A 172 -12.80 13.92 -15.74
C MET A 172 -11.59 14.50 -16.49
N ALA A 173 -11.45 15.82 -16.54
CA ALA A 173 -10.30 16.46 -17.19
C ALA A 173 -8.97 16.10 -16.50
N MET A 174 -8.98 16.06 -15.17
CA MET A 174 -7.84 15.63 -14.34
C MET A 174 -7.53 14.16 -14.61
N ILE A 175 -8.52 13.27 -14.52
CA ILE A 175 -8.38 11.83 -14.77
C ILE A 175 -7.77 11.56 -16.15
N LYS A 176 -8.19 12.31 -17.19
CA LYS A 176 -7.63 12.19 -18.55
C LYS A 176 -6.17 12.62 -18.66
N SER A 177 -5.77 13.61 -17.87
CA SER A 177 -4.39 14.13 -17.85
C SER A 177 -3.43 13.28 -17.02
N LEU A 178 -3.95 12.27 -16.31
CA LEU A 178 -3.21 11.42 -15.41
C LEU A 178 -2.28 10.51 -16.22
N THR A 179 -0.98 10.56 -15.91
CA THR A 179 0.04 9.80 -16.65
C THR A 179 0.36 8.47 -15.99
N ASP A 180 0.31 8.42 -14.66
CA ASP A 180 0.57 7.24 -13.84
C ASP A 180 -0.05 7.45 -12.45
N ILE A 181 -0.20 6.38 -11.65
CA ILE A 181 -0.51 6.46 -10.22
C ILE A 181 0.66 5.83 -9.48
N ILE A 182 1.26 6.61 -8.58
CA ILE A 182 2.43 6.17 -7.83
C ILE A 182 2.01 5.94 -6.38
N VAL A 183 2.28 4.75 -5.88
CA VAL A 183 2.02 4.35 -4.51
C VAL A 183 3.35 4.18 -3.79
N HIS A 184 3.55 4.94 -2.72
CA HIS A 184 4.69 4.82 -1.83
C HIS A 184 4.29 4.04 -0.59
N ILE A 185 5.02 2.96 -0.32
CA ILE A 185 4.71 2.04 0.77
C ILE A 185 5.93 1.99 1.67
N SER A 186 5.78 2.46 2.89
CA SER A 186 6.77 2.30 3.93
C SER A 186 6.34 1.10 4.78
N TYR A 187 7.15 0.05 4.82
CA TYR A 187 6.86 -1.16 5.57
C TYR A 187 8.06 -1.61 6.39
N THR A 188 7.78 -2.41 7.41
CA THR A 188 8.78 -3.07 8.24
C THR A 188 8.87 -4.55 7.89
N ALA A 189 10.06 -5.13 7.93
CA ALA A 189 10.28 -6.56 7.74
C ALA A 189 11.31 -7.11 8.72
N ARG A 190 11.31 -8.43 8.91
CA ARG A 190 12.34 -9.17 9.64
C ARG A 190 13.06 -10.12 8.68
N ARG A 191 14.32 -10.40 8.97
CA ARG A 191 15.13 -11.34 8.20
C ARG A 191 15.41 -12.60 9.01
N GLU A 192 15.26 -13.76 8.39
CA GLU A 192 15.65 -15.02 9.03
C GLU A 192 17.15 -15.05 9.33
N GLY A 193 17.52 -15.43 10.56
CA GLY A 193 18.92 -15.48 11.00
C GLY A 193 19.61 -14.11 11.13
N GLY A 194 18.93 -13.01 10.79
CA GLY A 194 19.44 -11.66 11.00
C GLY A 194 19.21 -11.20 12.43
N ALA A 195 20.30 -10.99 13.16
CA ALA A 195 20.25 -10.15 14.36
C ALA A 195 20.40 -8.69 13.94
N LEU A 196 19.46 -7.84 14.35
CA LEU A 196 19.70 -6.42 14.57
C LEU A 196 19.82 -6.20 16.08
#